data_AF-A0A946A5A8-F1
#
_entry.id   AF-A0A946A5A8-F1
#
_cell.length_a   1.000
_cell.length_b   1.000
_cell.length_c   1.000
_cell.angle_alpha   90.00
_cell.angle_beta   90.00
_cell.angle_gamma   90.00
#
_symmetry.space_group_name_H-M   'P 1'
#
loop_
_entity.id
_entity.type
_entity.pdbx_description
1 polymer ?
#
loop_
_entity_poly.entity_id
_entity_poly.type
_entity_poly.pdbx_seq_one_letter_code
_entity_poly.pdbx_strand_id
1 'polypeptide(L)'
;MIIQVVNFNLDGITHEQYEGAATELAPSFKALDGLISKVWLSDKDNNTYGGVYTWENRQAMDNYLSSEFYDEVLGNNPSFANVSY
;
A
#
# COMPACT_ATOMS: atom_id res chain seq x y z
N MET A 1 -10.02 -10.94 11.73
CA MET A 1 -9.53 -9.58 11.43
C MET A 1 -8.03 -9.54 11.61
N ILE A 2 -7.31 -8.99 10.63
CA ILE A 2 -5.86 -8.77 10.67
C ILE A 2 -5.58 -7.31 10.33
N ILE A 3 -4.66 -6.67 11.05
CA ILE A 3 -4.13 -5.36 10.72
C ILE A 3 -2.73 -5.55 10.16
N GLN A 4 -2.51 -5.04 8.97
CA GLN A 4 -1.20 -5.01 8.32
C GLN A 4 -0.76 -3.56 8.21
N VAL A 5 0.46 -3.26 8.65
CA VAL A 5 1.08 -1.95 8.50
C VAL A 5 2.23 -2.13 7.53
N VAL A 6 2.30 -1.29 6.51
CA VAL A 6 3.40 -1.31 5.54
C VAL A 6 4.03 0.06 5.55
N ASN A 7 5.36 0.12 5.65
CA ASN A 7 6.12 1.35 5.52
C ASN A 7 7.16 1.22 4.39
N PHE A 8 7.40 2.31 3.68
CA PHE A 8 8.41 2.45 2.64
C PHE A 8 8.85 3.91 2.50
N ASN A 9 9.97 4.13 1.83
CA ASN A 9 10.43 5.45 1.43
C ASN A 9 10.11 5.69 -0.05
N LEU A 10 9.90 6.95 -0.46
CA LEU A 10 9.81 7.28 -1.88
C LEU A 10 11.22 7.38 -2.47
N ASP A 11 11.37 6.83 -3.67
CA ASP A 11 12.54 6.99 -4.52
C ASP A 11 12.08 7.45 -5.92
N GLY A 12 12.72 8.48 -6.46
CA GLY A 12 12.41 9.00 -7.80
C GLY A 12 11.04 9.68 -8.00
N ILE A 13 10.16 9.74 -6.98
CA ILE A 13 8.84 10.42 -7.05
C ILE A 13 8.63 11.44 -5.92
N THR A 14 7.81 12.45 -6.16
CA THR A 14 7.45 13.47 -5.17
C THR A 14 6.26 13.04 -4.31
N HIS A 15 6.08 13.73 -3.19
CA HIS A 15 4.90 13.57 -2.33
C HIS A 15 3.59 13.75 -3.09
N GLU A 16 3.50 14.77 -3.94
CA GLU A 16 2.29 15.08 -4.71
C GLU A 16 1.98 13.99 -5.75
N GLN A 17 3.04 13.39 -6.35
CA GLN A 17 2.88 12.23 -7.23
C GLN A 17 2.38 11.01 -6.47
N TYR A 18 2.88 10.78 -5.26
CA TYR A 18 2.39 9.72 -4.38
C TYR A 18 0.92 9.93 -3.99
N GLU A 19 0.51 11.13 -3.58
CA GLU A 19 -0.89 11.43 -3.24
C GLU A 19 -1.83 11.27 -4.43
N GLY A 20 -1.39 11.69 -5.62
CA GLY A 20 -2.11 11.47 -6.87
C GLY A 20 -2.32 9.98 -7.14
N ALA A 21 -1.25 9.19 -7.11
CA ALA A 21 -1.31 7.74 -7.30
C ALA A 21 -2.19 7.05 -6.24
N ALA A 22 -2.11 7.46 -4.97
CA ALA A 22 -2.95 6.93 -3.90
C ALA A 22 -4.45 7.18 -4.15
N THR A 23 -4.78 8.35 -4.69
CA THR A 23 -6.15 8.71 -5.07
C THR A 23 -6.64 7.88 -6.26
N GLU A 24 -5.80 7.74 -7.29
CA GLU A 24 -6.12 6.97 -8.49
C GLU A 24 -6.30 5.47 -8.21
N LEU A 25 -5.49 4.91 -7.30
CA LEU A 25 -5.55 3.50 -6.91
C LEU A 25 -6.65 3.17 -5.90
N ALA A 26 -7.24 4.17 -5.22
CA ALA A 26 -8.24 3.95 -4.17
C ALA A 26 -9.43 3.08 -4.63
N PRO A 27 -10.01 3.25 -5.84
CA PRO A 27 -11.07 2.38 -6.34
C PRO A 27 -10.62 0.92 -6.52
N SER A 28 -9.39 0.68 -6.97
CA SER A 28 -8.84 -0.67 -7.13
C SER A 28 -8.65 -1.36 -5.78
N PHE A 29 -8.15 -0.65 -4.77
CA PHE A 29 -8.09 -1.18 -3.40
C PHE A 29 -9.47 -1.51 -2.83
N LYS A 30 -10.47 -0.66 -3.08
CA LYS A 30 -11.85 -0.91 -2.65
C LYS A 30 -12.47 -2.18 -3.26
N ALA A 31 -11.97 -2.62 -4.42
CA ALA A 31 -12.44 -3.82 -5.10
C ALA A 31 -11.77 -5.12 -4.61
N LEU A 32 -10.81 -5.05 -3.69
CA LEU A 32 -10.12 -6.23 -3.18
C LEU A 32 -11.01 -7.02 -2.22
N ASP A 33 -11.16 -8.31 -2.51
CA ASP A 33 -11.93 -9.23 -1.67
C ASP A 33 -11.31 -9.33 -0.26
N GLY A 34 -12.14 -9.09 0.75
CA GLY A 34 -11.76 -9.19 2.15
C GLY A 34 -10.95 -8.01 2.71
N LEU A 35 -10.70 -6.96 1.92
CA LEU A 35 -10.18 -5.68 2.45
C LEU A 35 -11.33 -4.84 3.01
N ILE A 36 -11.30 -4.56 4.30
CA ILE A 36 -12.29 -3.72 4.99
C ILE A 36 -11.97 -2.24 4.81
N SER A 37 -10.69 -1.88 4.96
CA SER A 37 -10.24 -0.49 4.80
C SER A 37 -8.74 -0.41 4.50
N LYS A 38 -8.36 0.67 3.81
CA LYS A 38 -6.97 1.09 3.65
C LYS A 38 -6.85 2.55 4.06
N VAL A 39 -5.90 2.84 4.94
CA VAL A 39 -5.47 4.21 5.27
C VAL A 39 -4.08 4.41 4.70
N TRP A 40 -3.90 5.44 3.88
CA TRP A 40 -2.59 5.80 3.34
C TRP A 40 -1.80 6.60 4.39
N LEU A 41 -0.51 6.30 4.52
CA LEU A 41 0.41 7.00 5.41
C LEU A 41 1.32 7.92 4.59
N SER A 42 1.59 9.11 5.13
CA SER A 42 2.51 10.08 4.54
C SER A 42 3.15 10.96 5.61
N ASP A 43 4.43 10.75 5.85
CA ASP A 43 5.32 11.62 6.61
C ASP A 43 6.34 12.21 5.65
N LYS A 44 6.02 13.40 5.13
CA LYS A 44 6.82 14.11 4.14
C LYS A 44 8.20 14.51 4.68
N ASP A 45 8.29 14.83 5.97
CA ASP A 45 9.52 15.34 6.57
C ASP A 45 10.55 14.23 6.76
N ASN A 46 10.10 13.00 7.04
CA ASN A 46 10.97 11.83 7.24
C ASN A 46 10.99 10.87 6.03
N ASN A 47 10.42 11.28 4.88
CA ASN A 47 10.25 10.45 3.68
C ASN A 47 9.66 9.06 3.99
N THR A 48 8.70 8.96 4.91
CA THR A 48 8.12 7.67 5.31
C THR A 48 6.65 7.61 4.91
N TYR A 49 6.32 6.63 4.07
CA TYR A 49 5.01 6.46 3.46
C TYR A 49 4.57 5.02 3.64
N GLY A 50 3.31 4.72 3.34
CA GLY A 50 2.80 3.43 3.70
C GLY A 50 1.30 3.25 3.58
N GLY A 51 0.85 2.15 4.16
CA GLY A 51 -0.56 1.84 4.28
C GLY A 51 -0.87 1.03 5.53
N VAL A 52 -1.99 1.36 6.18
CA VAL A 52 -2.62 0.52 7.19
C VAL A 52 -3.81 -0.16 6.56
N TYR A 53 -3.76 -1.49 6.49
CA TYR A 53 -4.78 -2.33 5.87
C TYR A 53 -5.54 -3.08 6.96
N THR A 54 -6.86 -3.04 6.91
CA THR A 54 -7.73 -3.84 7.75
C THR A 54 -8.32 -4.96 6.92
N TRP A 55 -7.96 -6.20 7.21
CA TRP A 55 -8.42 -7.39 6.50
C TRP A 55 -9.44 -8.17 7.33
N GLU A 56 -10.42 -8.76 6.66
CA GLU A 56 -11.40 -9.65 7.30
C GLU A 56 -10.71 -10.83 8.00
N ASN A 57 -9.71 -11.43 7.36
CA ASN A 57 -8.98 -12.59 7.85
C ASN A 57 -7.57 -12.68 7.23
N ARG A 58 -6.78 -13.64 7.72
CA ARG A 58 -5.41 -13.87 7.27
C ARG A 58 -5.33 -14.31 5.80
N GLN A 59 -6.26 -15.14 5.35
CA GLN A 59 -6.28 -15.64 3.98
C GLN A 59 -6.47 -14.52 2.95
N ALA A 60 -7.34 -13.54 3.23
CA ALA A 60 -7.53 -12.37 2.37
C ALA A 60 -6.23 -11.55 2.21
N MET A 61 -5.51 -11.34 3.31
CA MET A 61 -4.20 -10.68 3.29
C MET A 61 -3.16 -11.47 2.48
N ASP A 62 -3.06 -12.78 2.71
CA ASP A 62 -2.09 -13.63 2.01
C ASP A 62 -2.42 -13.73 0.49
N ASN A 63 -3.70 -13.73 0.12
CA ASN A 63 -4.14 -13.67 -1.28
C ASN A 63 -3.72 -12.34 -1.93
N TYR A 64 -3.90 -11.21 -1.24
CA TYR A 64 -3.43 -9.91 -1.73
C TYR A 64 -1.92 -9.90 -1.93
N LEU A 65 -1.14 -10.34 -0.93
CA LEU A 65 0.33 -10.39 -0.99
C LEU A 65 0.86 -11.31 -2.10
N SER A 66 0.04 -12.24 -2.60
CA SER A 66 0.40 -13.16 -3.69
C SER A 66 -0.18 -12.74 -5.05
N SER A 67 -0.81 -11.56 -5.14
CA SER A 67 -1.51 -11.09 -6.34
C SER A 67 -0.61 -10.26 -7.24
N GLU A 68 -0.86 -10.31 -8.55
CA GLU A 68 -0.19 -9.43 -9.53
C GLU A 68 -0.42 -7.95 -9.20
N PHE A 69 -1.60 -7.60 -8.68
CA PHE A 69 -1.91 -6.24 -8.24
C PHE A 69 -0.95 -5.75 -7.14
N TYR A 70 -0.56 -6.63 -6.22
CA TYR A 70 0.42 -6.28 -5.20
C TYR A 70 1.82 -6.09 -5.81
N ASP A 71 2.22 -6.95 -6.74
CA ASP A 71 3.52 -6.85 -7.42
C ASP A 71 3.63 -5.55 -8.23
N GLU A 72 2.58 -5.17 -8.94
CA GLU A 72 2.53 -3.94 -9.73
C GLU A 72 2.54 -2.68 -8.84
N VAL A 73 1.76 -2.68 -7.77
CA VAL A 73 1.59 -1.48 -6.95
C VAL A 73 2.75 -1.29 -5.99
N LEU A 74 3.22 -2.36 -5.33
CA LEU A 74 4.20 -2.28 -4.26
C LEU A 74 5.40 -3.21 -4.46
N GLY A 75 5.19 -4.50 -4.71
CA GLY A 75 6.22 -5.54 -4.64
C GLY A 75 7.42 -5.31 -5.58
N ASN A 76 7.15 -4.83 -6.80
CA ASN A 76 8.16 -4.55 -7.83
C ASN A 76 8.22 -3.08 -8.22
N ASN A 77 7.61 -2.18 -7.44
CA ASN A 77 7.57 -0.76 -7.79
C ASN A 77 8.93 -0.10 -7.48
N PRO A 78 9.70 0.35 -8.48
CA PRO A 78 11.02 0.95 -8.26
C PRO A 78 10.93 2.29 -7.52
N SER A 79 9.74 2.89 -7.43
CA SER A 79 9.52 4.15 -6.73
C SER A 79 9.46 4.00 -5.21
N PHE A 80 9.48 2.76 -4.70
CA PHE A 80 9.39 2.46 -3.28
C PHE A 80 10.62 1.70 -2.80
N ALA A 81 11.27 2.21 -1.76
CA ALA A 81 12.46 1.65 -1.15
C ALA A 81 12.21 1.25 0.31
N ASN A 82 13.05 0.35 0.84
CA ASN A 82 13.06 -0.06 2.25
C ASN A 82 11.68 -0.52 2.78
N VAL A 83 10.96 -1.29 1.97
CA VAL A 83 9.63 -1.79 2.32
C VAL A 83 9.71 -2.69 3.57
N SER A 84 8.81 -2.47 4.53
CA SER A 84 8.71 -3.21 5.79
C SER A 84 7.24 -3.46 6.18
N TYR A 85 7.01 -4.50 7.00
CA TYR A 85 5.69 -5.02 7.42
C TYR A 85 5.62 -5.24 8.94
#